data_AF-A0A222FFA9-F1
#
_entry.id   AF-A0A222FFA9-F1
#
_cell.length_a   1.000
_cell.length_b   1.000
_cell.length_c   1.000
_cell.angle_alpha   90.00
_cell.angle_beta   90.00
_cell.angle_gamma   90.00
#
_symmetry.space_group_name_H-M   'P 1'
#
loop_
_entity.id
_entity.type
_entity.pdbx_description
1 polymer ?
#
loop_
_entity_poly.entity_id
_entity_poly.type
_entity_poly.pdbx_seq_one_letter_code
_entity_poly.pdbx_strand_id
1 'polypeptide(L)'
;MLAVADVFEALTASDRPYKEGKTLSQTLNILSFMVKDQHLDRDAFELLLSSGLYLRYAQKYLKPEQIDDINIDDYLTSTRPKAQRTAESSQQSAKA
;
A
#
# COMPACT_ATOMS: atom_id res chain seq x y z
N MET A 1 17.31 4.55 2.74
CA MET A 1 16.06 3.76 2.73
C MET A 1 15.06 4.47 3.64
N LEU A 2 13.94 4.94 3.09
CA LEU A 2 12.83 5.51 3.85
C LEU A 2 11.79 4.42 4.12
N ALA A 3 11.02 4.53 5.21
CA ALA A 3 9.91 3.62 5.45
C ALA A 3 8.71 4.00 4.57
N VAL A 4 8.14 3.02 3.85
CA VAL A 4 6.99 3.25 2.95
C VAL A 4 5.77 3.82 3.69
N ALA A 5 5.59 3.43 4.96
CA ALA A 5 4.48 3.90 5.79
C ALA A 5 4.56 5.40 6.10
N ASP A 6 5.73 5.91 6.49
CA ASP A 6 5.92 7.33 6.80
C ASP A 6 5.69 8.22 5.56
N VAL A 7 6.18 7.77 4.41
CA VAL A 7 5.98 8.50 3.14
C VAL A 7 4.52 8.45 2.71
N PHE A 8 3.86 7.30 2.85
CA PHE A 8 2.43 7.16 2.56
C PHE A 8 1.58 8.09 3.43
N GLU A 9 1.84 8.10 4.75
CA GLU A 9 1.15 9.00 5.68
C GLU A 9 1.40 10.47 5.34
N ALA A 10 2.66 10.86 5.10
CA ALA A 10 3.00 12.24 4.76
C ALA A 10 2.36 12.72 3.44
N LEU A 11 2.21 11.84 2.46
CA LEU A 11 1.57 12.17 1.17
C LEU A 11 0.04 12.30 1.28
N THR A 12 -0.57 11.52 2.17
CA THR A 12 -2.03 11.47 2.33
C THR A 12 -2.55 12.40 3.43
N ALA A 13 -1.67 12.86 4.33
CA ALA A 13 -1.98 13.81 5.37
C ALA A 13 -2.60 15.11 4.80
N SER A 14 -3.74 15.49 5.39
CA SER A 14 -4.45 16.75 5.14
C SER A 14 -4.34 17.70 6.35
N ASP A 15 -3.27 17.58 7.11
CA ASP A 15 -3.02 18.31 8.37
C ASP A 15 -2.86 19.83 8.18
N ARG A 16 -2.66 20.28 6.94
CA ARG A 16 -2.46 21.69 6.61
C ARG A 16 -3.76 22.31 6.08
N PRO A 17 -4.21 23.46 6.62
CA PRO A 17 -5.47 24.12 6.22
C PRO A 17 -5.61 24.45 4.72
N TYR A 18 -4.51 24.48 3.98
CA TYR A 18 -4.44 24.96 2.59
C TYR A 18 -3.90 23.91 1.61
N LYS A 19 -3.65 22.68 2.07
CA LYS A 19 -3.11 21.63 1.21
C LYS A 19 -3.96 20.39 1.36
N GLU A 20 -4.79 20.16 0.35
CA GLU A 20 -5.52 18.91 0.19
C GLU A 20 -4.51 17.76 0.13
N GLY A 21 -4.71 16.75 0.98
CA GLY A 21 -3.95 15.52 0.93
C GLY A 21 -4.14 14.84 -0.43
N LYS A 22 -3.13 14.08 -0.87
CA LYS A 22 -3.20 13.40 -2.17
C LYS A 22 -4.27 12.31 -2.14
N THR A 23 -4.82 12.01 -3.32
CA THR A 23 -5.64 10.82 -3.49
C THR A 23 -4.78 9.57 -3.41
N LEU A 24 -5.42 8.41 -3.25
CA LEU A 24 -4.71 7.13 -3.24
C LEU A 24 -3.99 6.91 -4.57
N SER A 25 -4.59 7.22 -5.72
CA SER A 25 -3.96 6.97 -7.04
C SER A 25 -2.70 7.82 -7.19
N GLN A 26 -2.76 9.08 -6.80
CA GLN A 26 -1.62 10.00 -6.80
C GLN A 26 -0.52 9.52 -5.85
N THR A 27 -0.89 9.08 -4.66
CA THR A 27 0.04 8.59 -3.64
C THR A 27 0.77 7.34 -4.12
N LEU A 28 0.03 6.32 -4.58
CA LEU A 28 0.60 5.06 -5.05
C LEU A 28 1.46 5.26 -6.29
N ASN A 29 1.08 6.17 -7.20
CA ASN A 29 1.90 6.52 -8.34
C ASN A 29 3.26 7.12 -7.92
N ILE A 30 3.26 8.07 -6.97
CA ILE A 30 4.50 8.66 -6.43
C ILE A 30 5.37 7.60 -5.74
N LEU A 31 4.78 6.76 -4.89
CA LEU A 31 5.51 5.68 -4.22
C LEU A 31 6.12 4.70 -5.23
N SER A 32 5.42 4.39 -6.33
CA SER A 32 5.94 3.52 -7.38
C SER A 32 7.19 4.09 -8.06
N PHE A 33 7.24 5.42 -8.29
CA PHE A 33 8.44 6.09 -8.79
C PHE A 33 9.57 6.05 -7.76
N MET A 34 9.28 6.27 -6.49
CA MET A 34 10.30 6.19 -5.43
C MET A 34 10.87 4.77 -5.25
N VAL A 35 10.06 3.73 -5.46
CA VAL A 35 10.52 2.33 -5.52
C VAL A 35 11.39 2.10 -6.75
N LYS A 36 10.98 2.62 -7.91
CA LYS A 36 11.76 2.53 -9.16
C LYS A 36 13.13 3.21 -9.03
N ASP A 37 13.19 4.33 -8.33
CA ASP A 37 14.42 5.09 -8.06
C ASP A 37 15.20 4.55 -6.85
N GLN A 38 14.80 3.40 -6.29
CA GLN A 38 15.46 2.72 -5.16
C GLN A 38 15.51 3.54 -3.86
N HIS A 39 14.64 4.55 -3.71
CA HIS A 39 14.48 5.30 -2.46
C HIS A 39 13.63 4.55 -1.42
N LEU A 40 12.72 3.69 -1.89
CA LEU A 40 11.85 2.82 -1.10
C LEU A 40 12.09 1.35 -1.42
N ASP A 41 11.90 0.50 -0.42
CA ASP A 41 11.97 -0.95 -0.57
C ASP A 41 10.75 -1.49 -1.34
N ARG A 42 11.01 -2.28 -2.38
CA ARG A 42 9.96 -2.86 -3.24
C ARG A 42 9.08 -3.85 -2.48
N ASP A 43 9.66 -4.73 -1.69
CA ASP A 43 8.92 -5.79 -1.01
C ASP A 43 7.97 -5.21 0.04
N ALA A 44 8.41 -4.15 0.73
CA ALA A 44 7.58 -3.40 1.67
C ALA A 44 6.42 -2.69 0.97
N PHE A 45 6.66 -2.06 -0.19
CA PHE A 45 5.60 -1.44 -0.98
C PHE A 45 4.59 -2.47 -1.52
N GLU A 46 5.06 -3.59 -2.07
CA GLU A 46 4.16 -4.66 -2.53
C GLU A 46 3.37 -5.30 -1.38
N LEU A 47 3.97 -5.43 -0.19
CA LEU A 47 3.29 -5.91 1.01
C LEU A 47 2.18 -4.95 1.46
N LEU A 48 2.43 -3.63 1.44
CA LEU A 48 1.43 -2.61 1.75
C LEU A 48 0.18 -2.75 0.86
N LEU A 49 0.38 -2.98 -0.44
CA LEU A 49 -0.69 -3.16 -1.42
C LEU A 49 -1.40 -4.51 -1.28
N SER A 50 -0.64 -5.61 -1.36
CA SER A 50 -1.19 -6.97 -1.36
C SER A 50 -1.90 -7.34 -0.05
N SER A 51 -1.50 -6.74 1.08
CA SER A 51 -2.20 -6.92 2.36
C SER A 51 -3.48 -6.09 2.49
N GLY A 52 -3.75 -5.18 1.56
CA GLY A 52 -4.85 -4.21 1.63
C GLY A 52 -4.71 -3.19 2.76
N LEU A 53 -3.52 -3.06 3.36
CA LEU A 53 -3.29 -2.16 4.49
C LEU A 53 -3.48 -0.69 4.10
N TYR A 54 -3.06 -0.30 2.89
CA TYR A 54 -3.28 1.06 2.35
C TYR A 54 -4.76 1.45 2.38
N LEU A 55 -5.65 0.54 1.97
CA LEU A 55 -7.08 0.79 1.89
C LEU A 55 -7.73 0.84 3.26
N ARG A 56 -7.36 -0.07 4.17
CA ARG A 56 -7.84 -0.04 5.57
C ARG A 56 -7.43 1.24 6.29
N TYR A 57 -6.20 1.71 6.07
CA TYR A 57 -5.75 3.01 6.57
C TYR A 57 -6.60 4.13 5.96
N ALA A 58 -6.77 4.12 4.63
CA ALA A 58 -7.51 5.14 3.91
C ALA A 58 -8.95 5.29 4.41
N GLN A 59 -9.66 4.18 4.54
CA GLN A 59 -11.04 4.15 5.05
C GLN A 59 -11.17 4.66 6.48
N LYS A 60 -10.12 4.55 7.29
CA LYS A 60 -10.14 4.96 8.69
C LYS A 60 -9.72 6.42 8.90
N TYR A 61 -8.81 6.93 8.07
CA TYR A 61 -8.12 8.19 8.35
C TYR A 61 -8.25 9.25 7.24
N LEU A 62 -8.53 8.85 6.00
CA LEU A 62 -8.62 9.78 4.87
C LEU A 62 -10.05 10.20 4.60
N LYS A 63 -10.19 11.35 3.95
CA LYS A 63 -11.49 11.83 3.50
C LYS A 63 -11.98 10.99 2.32
N PRO A 64 -13.31 10.84 2.13
CA PRO A 64 -13.87 10.07 1.01
C PRO A 64 -13.35 10.52 -0.36
N GLU A 65 -13.10 11.82 -0.54
CA GLU A 65 -12.63 12.39 -1.81
C GLU A 65 -11.19 11.98 -2.15
N GLN A 66 -10.42 11.50 -1.17
CA GLN A 66 -9.07 10.97 -1.36
C GLN A 66 -9.05 9.49 -1.73
N ILE A 67 -10.17 8.78 -1.56
CA ILE A 67 -10.27 7.33 -1.80
C ILE A 67 -10.84 7.12 -3.20
N ASP A 68 -9.97 7.24 -4.20
CA ASP A 68 -10.30 6.99 -5.60
C ASP A 68 -10.07 5.53 -6.02
N ASP A 69 -10.70 5.14 -7.13
CA ASP A 69 -10.57 3.80 -7.69
C ASP A 69 -9.17 3.58 -8.26
N ILE A 70 -8.54 2.47 -7.87
CA ILE A 70 -7.19 2.10 -8.29
C ILE A 70 -7.12 0.61 -8.54
N ASN A 71 -6.46 0.25 -9.63
CA ASN A 71 -6.04 -1.12 -9.87
C ASN A 71 -4.65 -1.36 -9.26
N ILE A 72 -4.57 -2.10 -8.14
CA ILE A 72 -3.29 -2.37 -7.49
C ILE A 72 -2.38 -3.29 -8.30
N ASP A 73 -2.95 -4.10 -9.21
CA ASP A 73 -2.19 -5.03 -10.04
C ASP A 73 -1.24 -4.29 -11.00
N ASP A 74 -1.50 -3.01 -11.29
CA ASP A 74 -0.62 -2.15 -12.10
C ASP A 74 0.73 -1.90 -11.40
N TYR A 75 0.80 -2.07 -10.08
CA TYR A 75 1.98 -1.81 -9.25
C TYR A 75 2.69 -3.07 -8.76
N LEU A 76 2.03 -4.24 -8.84
CA LEU A 76 2.57 -5.50 -8.37
C LEU A 76 3.34 -6.19 -9.49
N THR A 77 4.63 -6.47 -9.26
CA THR A 77 5.35 -7.36 -10.16
C THR A 77 4.97 -8.81 -9.84
N SER A 78 4.73 -9.63 -10.86
CA SER A 78 4.33 -11.06 -10.71
C SER A 78 5.42 -11.96 -10.10
N THR A 79 6.39 -11.39 -9.37
CA THR A 79 7.66 -12.03 -9.04
C THR A 79 7.70 -12.70 -7.67
N ARG A 80 6.60 -12.82 -6.92
CA ARG A 80 6.60 -13.74 -5.76
C ARG A 80 6.47 -15.20 -6.21
N PRO A 81 7.38 -16.10 -5.81
CA PRO A 81 7.20 -17.53 -6.00
C PRO A 81 5.92 -17.99 -5.30
N LYS A 82 5.12 -18.82 -5.98
CA LYS A 82 3.87 -19.43 -5.47
C LYS A 82 3.98 -20.11 -4.09
N ALA A 83 5.19 -20.39 -3.60
CA ALA A 83 5.45 -21.15 -2.38
C ALA A 83 4.95 -20.49 -1.08
N GLN A 84 4.68 -19.19 -1.06
CA GLN A 84 4.26 -18.48 0.15
C GLN A 84 2.75 -18.16 0.20
N ARG A 85 1.97 -18.53 -0.83
CA ARG A 85 0.50 -18.39 -0.81
C ARG A 85 -0.23 -19.58 -0.19
N THR A 86 0.45 -20.72 0.05
CA THR A 86 -0.19 -21.96 0.49
C THR A 86 0.04 -22.33 1.97
N ALA A 87 0.93 -21.63 2.69
CA ALA A 87 1.32 -22.05 4.04
C ALA A 87 0.37 -21.60 5.17
N GLU A 88 -0.43 -20.56 4.97
CA GLU A 88 -1.26 -20.00 6.07
C GLU A 88 -2.72 -20.48 6.09
N SER A 89 -3.22 -21.12 5.02
CA SER A 89 -4.59 -21.65 4.97
C SER A 89 -4.75 -23.05 5.60
N SER A 90 -3.65 -23.72 5.95
CA SER A 90 -3.70 -25.13 6.38
C SER A 90 -3.59 -25.35 7.90
N GLN A 91 -3.45 -24.31 8.73
CA GLN A 91 -3.31 -24.47 10.19
C GLN A 91 -4.62 -24.29 10.97
N GLN A 92 -5.77 -24.10 10.30
CA GLN A 92 -7.07 -23.96 10.95
C GLN A 92 -8.05 -25.08 10.53
N SER A 93 -7.59 -26.33 10.51
CA SER A 93 -8.49 -27.50 10.42
C SER A 93 -7.83 -28.75 11.00
N ALA A 94 -7.37 -28.68 12.25
CA ALA A 94 -6.97 -29.84 13.04
C ALA A 94 -7.01 -29.52 14.54
N LYS A 95 -8.19 -29.13 15.04
CA LYS A 95 -8.48 -29.17 16.47
C LYS A 95 -9.94 -29.61 16.68
N ALA A 96 -10.18 -30.88 16.40
CA ALA A 96 -11.32 -31.67 16.85
C ALA A 96 -10.92 -33.15 16.77
#